data_AF-A0A4Q9HWH6-F1
#
_entry.id   AF-A0A4Q9HWH6-F1
#
_cell.length_a   1.000
_cell.length_b   1.000
_cell.length_c   1.000
_cell.angle_alpha   90.00
_cell.angle_beta   90.00
_cell.angle_gamma   90.00
#
_symmetry.space_group_name_H-M   'P 1'
#
loop_
_entity.id
_entity.type
_entity.pdbx_description
1 polymer ?
#
loop_
_entity_poly.entity_id
_entity_poly.type
_entity_poly.pdbx_seq_one_letter_code
_entity_poly.pdbx_strand_id
1 'polypeptide(L)'
;MHLRIYEVDVPMHDTTDPARCGVHVFTGVADSPAAALRRAHEVYGAALAAHTAGLEIPGKQPDRWGASGLRPGREMEWPAARASRWHNSVSWTIRSDFAL
;
A
#
# COMPACT_ATOMS: atom_id res chain seq x y z
N MET A 1 12.93 -22.28 1.83
CA MET A 1 12.88 -20.96 2.50
C MET A 1 11.41 -20.61 2.72
N HIS A 2 10.98 -20.31 3.96
CA HIS A 2 9.61 -19.87 4.21
C HIS A 2 9.47 -18.42 3.77
N LEU A 3 8.69 -18.17 2.70
CA LEU A 3 8.41 -16.82 2.23
C LEU A 3 7.64 -16.06 3.33
N ARG A 4 8.19 -14.94 3.79
CA ARG A 4 7.54 -14.08 4.78
C ARG A 4 6.73 -13.03 4.02
N ILE A 5 5.42 -13.04 4.23
CA ILE A 5 4.53 -12.01 3.68
C ILE A 5 4.46 -10.85 4.66
N TYR A 6 4.56 -9.65 4.11
CA TYR A 6 4.40 -8.40 4.82
C TYR A 6 3.22 -7.63 4.24
N GLU A 7 2.56 -6.89 5.12
CA GLU A 7 1.54 -5.89 4.83
C GLU A 7 2.16 -4.52 5.04
N VAL A 8 1.86 -3.58 4.16
CA VAL A 8 2.21 -2.16 4.31
C VAL A 8 0.94 -1.34 4.19
N ASP A 9 0.51 -0.80 5.33
CA ASP A 9 -0.60 0.12 5.43
C ASP A 9 -0.11 1.54 5.20
N VAL A 10 -0.58 2.18 4.14
CA VAL A 10 -0.25 3.57 3.81
C VAL A 10 -1.53 4.39 3.92
N PRO A 11 -1.64 5.31 4.91
CA PRO A 11 -2.77 6.23 4.96
C PRO A 11 -2.83 7.06 3.67
N MET A 12 -4.05 7.31 3.20
CA MET A 12 -4.30 8.12 2.01
C MET A 12 -5.44 9.07 2.29
N HIS A 13 -5.34 10.31 1.82
CA HIS A 13 -6.44 11.26 1.85
C HIS A 13 -6.77 11.71 0.43
N ASP A 14 -8.02 12.12 0.23
CA ASP A 14 -8.43 12.74 -1.02
C ASP A 14 -7.92 14.18 -1.07
N THR A 15 -7.32 14.57 -2.20
CA THR A 15 -6.75 15.91 -2.37
C THR A 15 -7.82 16.99 -2.51
N THR A 16 -9.07 16.60 -2.81
CA THR A 16 -10.21 17.52 -2.94
C THR A 16 -11.08 17.59 -1.69
N ASP A 17 -11.07 16.53 -0.87
CA ASP A 17 -11.78 16.46 0.40
C ASP A 17 -10.92 15.73 1.45
N PRO A 18 -10.16 16.46 2.29
CA PRO A 18 -9.29 15.84 3.29
C PRO A 18 -10.05 15.07 4.37
N ALA A 19 -11.38 15.19 4.49
CA ALA A 19 -12.17 14.33 5.36
C ALA A 19 -12.36 12.91 4.79
N ARG A 20 -12.12 12.70 3.49
CA ARG A 20 -12.16 11.39 2.84
C ARG A 20 -10.81 10.68 2.95
N CYS A 21 -10.52 10.21 4.16
CA CYS A 21 -9.36 9.38 4.44
C CYS A 21 -9.61 7.91 4.06
N GLY A 22 -8.53 7.17 3.86
CA GLY A 22 -8.52 5.74 3.64
C GLY A 22 -7.14 5.16 3.94
N VAL A 23 -6.99 3.86 3.74
CA VAL A 23 -5.71 3.18 3.84
C VAL A 23 -5.52 2.35 2.57
N HIS A 24 -4.38 2.54 1.91
CA HIS A 24 -3.95 1.65 0.85
C HIS A 24 -3.07 0.55 1.46
N VAL A 25 -3.44 -0.70 1.19
CA VAL A 25 -2.75 -1.86 1.74
C VAL A 25 -1.94 -2.54 0.63
N PHE A 26 -0.62 -2.49 0.75
CA PHE A 26 0.28 -3.27 -0.11
C PHE A 26 0.63 -4.57 0.59
N THR A 27 0.67 -5.67 -0.16
CA THR A 27 1.10 -6.96 0.38
C THR A 27 2.16 -7.58 -0.51
N GLY A 28 3.13 -8.26 0.07
CA GLY A 28 4.14 -8.95 -0.71
C GLY A 28 5.19 -9.67 0.13
N VAL A 29 6.06 -10.41 -0.55
CA VAL A 29 7.18 -11.12 0.07
C VAL A 29 8.28 -10.11 0.40
N ALA A 30 8.77 -10.12 1.63
CA ALA A 30 9.96 -9.36 2.02
C ALA A 30 10.72 -10.07 3.14
N ASP A 31 11.97 -9.66 3.36
CA ASP A 31 12.80 -10.22 4.42
C ASP A 31 12.64 -9.47 5.75
N SER A 32 12.18 -8.22 5.69
CA SER A 32 12.02 -7.31 6.82
C SER A 32 10.94 -6.23 6.57
N PRO A 33 10.42 -5.56 7.62
CA PRO A 33 9.50 -4.43 7.46
C PRO A 33 10.06 -3.28 6.61
N ALA A 34 11.36 -2.98 6.74
CA ALA A 34 12.01 -1.94 5.95
C ALA A 34 12.09 -2.31 4.46
N ALA A 35 12.40 -3.58 4.17
CA ALA A 35 12.37 -4.09 2.79
C ALA A 35 10.95 -4.06 2.21
N ALA A 36 9.92 -4.36 3.03
CA ALA A 36 8.52 -4.27 2.64
C ALA A 36 8.12 -2.83 2.30
N LEU A 37 8.46 -1.84 3.14
CA LEU A 37 8.20 -0.42 2.85
C LEU A 37 8.87 0.02 1.54
N ARG A 38 10.13 -0.34 1.34
CA ARG A 38 10.86 -0.01 0.12
C ARG A 38 10.17 -0.60 -1.11
N ARG A 39 9.80 -1.88 -1.08
CA ARG A 39 9.09 -2.53 -2.18
C ARG A 39 7.71 -1.91 -2.45
N ALA A 40 6.95 -1.59 -1.40
CA ALA A 40 5.67 -0.90 -1.53
C ALA A 40 5.83 0.47 -2.24
N HIS A 41 6.87 1.22 -1.88
CA HIS A 41 7.18 2.50 -2.50
C HIS A 41 7.58 2.35 -3.97
N GLU A 42 8.40 1.36 -4.30
CA GLU A 42 8.82 1.06 -5.68
C GLU A 42 7.62 0.69 -6.57
N VAL A 43 6.72 -0.19 -6.11
CA VAL A 43 5.56 -0.60 -6.91
C VAL A 43 4.53 0.53 -7.05
N TYR A 44 4.37 1.37 -6.02
CA TYR A 44 3.54 2.57 -6.11
C TYR A 44 4.12 3.56 -7.11
N GLY A 45 5.43 3.84 -7.07
CA GLY A 45 6.10 4.72 -8.02
C GLY A 45 5.97 4.23 -9.46
N ALA A 46 6.14 2.92 -9.69
CA ALA A 46 5.96 2.32 -11.01
C ALA A 46 4.49 2.43 -11.50
N ALA A 47 3.53 2.17 -10.63
CA ALA A 47 2.11 2.31 -10.95
C ALA A 47 1.72 3.77 -11.23
N LEU A 48 2.22 4.71 -10.45
CA LEU A 48 2.00 6.14 -10.67
C LEU A 48 2.61 6.59 -11.99
N ALA A 49 3.85 6.19 -12.30
CA ALA A 49 4.50 6.52 -13.55
C ALA A 49 3.74 5.96 -14.77
N ALA A 50 3.31 4.69 -14.71
CA ALA A 50 2.50 4.08 -15.75
C ALA A 50 1.17 4.81 -15.93
N HIS A 51 0.50 5.15 -14.82
CA HIS A 51 -0.75 5.89 -14.84
C HIS A 51 -0.59 7.30 -15.44
N THR A 52 0.43 8.06 -15.02
CA THR A 52 0.73 9.40 -15.58
C THR A 52 1.08 9.34 -17.06
N ALA A 53 1.67 8.24 -17.53
CA ALA A 53 1.94 8.00 -18.94
C ALA A 53 0.71 7.51 -19.74
N GLY A 54 -0.45 7.32 -19.10
CA GLY A 54 -1.65 6.76 -19.73
C GLY A 54 -1.52 5.28 -20.09
N LEU A 55 -0.59 4.57 -19.45
CA LEU A 55 -0.33 3.14 -19.65
C LEU A 55 -1.12 2.29 -18.65
N GLU A 56 -1.25 1.00 -18.97
CA GLU A 56 -1.81 0.03 -18.03
C GLU A 56 -0.94 -0.05 -16.77
N ILE A 57 -1.59 0.00 -15.59
CA ILE A 57 -0.91 -0.14 -14.31
C ILE A 57 -0.35 -1.55 -14.20
N PRO A 58 0.95 -1.73 -13.89
CA PRO A 58 1.55 -3.04 -13.72
C PRO A 58 0.78 -3.90 -12.72
N GLY A 59 0.50 -5.13 -13.12
CA GLY A 59 -0.11 -6.13 -12.27
C GLY A 59 0.80 -6.56 -11.11
N LYS A 60 0.33 -7.56 -10.36
CA LYS A 60 1.06 -8.13 -9.22
C LYS A 60 2.35 -8.81 -9.69
N GLN A 61 3.49 -8.40 -9.14
CA GLN A 61 4.81 -8.96 -9.43
C GLN A 61 4.98 -10.38 -8.84
N PRO A 62 6.01 -11.14 -9.27
CA PRO A 62 6.25 -12.51 -8.78
C PRO A 62 6.45 -12.61 -7.26
N ASP A 63 7.02 -11.56 -6.66
CA ASP A 63 7.19 -11.40 -5.21
C ASP A 63 5.91 -10.89 -4.51
N ARG A 64 4.78 -10.91 -5.23
CA ARG A 64 3.44 -10.54 -4.78
C ARG A 64 3.24 -9.05 -4.54
N TRP A 65 4.23 -8.17 -4.75
CA TRP A 65 4.01 -6.73 -4.63
C TRP A 65 3.21 -6.21 -5.83
N GLY A 66 2.27 -5.30 -5.58
CA GLY A 66 1.50 -4.63 -6.61
C GLY A 66 0.66 -3.50 -6.03
N ALA A 67 0.42 -2.48 -6.84
CA ALA A 67 -0.38 -1.31 -6.47
C ALA A 67 -1.72 -1.37 -7.22
N SER A 68 -2.57 -2.33 -6.86
CA SER A 68 -3.89 -2.45 -7.48
C SER A 68 -4.85 -1.41 -6.90
N GLY A 69 -5.61 -0.73 -7.75
CA GLY A 69 -6.61 0.25 -7.30
C GLY A 69 -6.04 1.63 -6.99
N LEU A 70 -4.96 2.03 -7.65
CA LEU A 70 -4.53 3.44 -7.67
C LEU A 70 -5.73 4.31 -8.11
N ARG A 71 -6.08 5.30 -7.29
CA ARG A 71 -7.16 6.25 -7.56
C ARG A 71 -6.55 7.63 -7.83
N PRO A 72 -6.82 8.25 -8.98
CA PRO A 72 -6.45 9.65 -9.21
C PRO A 72 -7.06 10.53 -8.12
N GLY A 73 -6.32 11.54 -7.65
CA GLY A 73 -6.79 12.48 -6.62
C GLY A 73 -6.67 11.99 -5.17
N ARG A 74 -5.95 10.89 -4.91
CA ARG A 74 -5.60 10.46 -3.56
C ARG A 74 -4.09 10.60 -3.35
N GLU A 75 -3.67 11.28 -2.29
CA GLU A 75 -2.27 11.38 -1.89
C GLU A 75 -1.95 10.35 -0.79
N MET A 76 -0.76 9.77 -0.86
CA MET A 76 -0.27 8.75 0.08
C MET A 76 0.62 9.38 1.15
N GLU A 77 0.27 9.18 2.42
CA GLU A 77 1.02 9.65 3.57
C GLU A 77 2.09 8.64 3.99
N TRP A 78 3.13 8.51 3.16
CA TRP A 78 4.25 7.62 3.40
C TRP A 78 4.94 7.77 4.77
N PRO A 79 5.08 8.98 5.36
CA PRO A 79 5.65 9.12 6.70
C PRO A 79 4.85 8.39 7.79
N ALA A 80 3.54 8.18 7.58
CA ALA A 80 2.66 7.46 8.48
C ALA A 80 2.47 5.97 8.09
N ALA A 81 3.19 5.49 7.08
CA ALA A 81 3.10 4.12 6.61
C ALA A 81 3.62 3.12 7.65
N ARG A 82 2.93 1.99 7.78
CA ARG A 82 3.29 0.93 8.73
C ARG A 82 3.48 -0.38 7.98
N ALA A 83 4.64 -1.01 8.20
CA ALA A 83 4.88 -2.37 7.70
C ALA A 83 4.80 -3.38 8.84
N SER A 84 3.98 -4.40 8.66
CA SER A 84 3.80 -5.48 9.62
C SER A 84 3.90 -6.84 8.92
N ARG A 85 4.29 -7.87 9.67
CA ARG A 85 4.32 -9.23 9.11
C ARG A 85 2.90 -9.76 9.07
N TRP A 86 2.46 -10.21 7.90
CA TRP A 86 1.14 -10.81 7.71
C TRP A 86 1.05 -12.11 8.50
N HIS A 87 0.42 -12.08 9.69
CA HIS A 87 0.33 -13.25 10.58
C HIS A 87 -0.98 -14.04 10.46
N ASN A 88 -2.11 -13.42 10.08
CA ASN A 88 -3.36 -14.10 9.70
C ASN A 88 -4.40 -13.05 9.23
N SER A 89 -5.42 -13.48 8.48
CA SER A 89 -6.39 -12.65 7.75
C SER A 89 -7.46 -11.92 8.59
N VAL A 90 -7.22 -11.62 9.87
CA VAL A 90 -8.21 -10.97 10.76
C VAL A 90 -7.80 -9.58 11.27
N SER A 91 -6.69 -9.02 10.77
CA SER A 91 -6.20 -7.70 11.20
C SER A 91 -7.07 -6.52 10.74
N TRP A 92 -8.11 -6.76 9.93
CA TRP A 92 -9.06 -5.72 9.49
C TRP A 92 -9.93 -5.13 10.61
N THR A 93 -9.85 -5.65 11.84
CA THR A 93 -10.71 -5.20 12.96
C THR A 93 -10.03 -4.23 13.94
N ILE A 94 -8.74 -3.91 13.79
CA ILE A 94 -8.04 -3.02 14.76
C ILE A 94 -7.43 -1.80 14.08
N ARG A 95 -8.18 -1.10 13.22
CA ARG A 95 -7.93 0.33 12.96
C ARG A 95 -9.14 1.08 12.41
N SER A 96 -10.26 1.02 13.13
CA SER A 96 -11.34 2.00 12.98
C SER A 96 -11.59 2.65 14.33
N ASP A 97 -10.70 3.54 14.73
CA ASP A 97 -11.04 4.69 15.56
C ASP A 97 -10.63 5.94 14.76
N PHE A 98 -11.41 6.21 13.71
CA PHE A 98 -11.64 7.59 13.31
C PHE A 98 -12.95 7.96 14.00
N ALA A 99 -12.83 8.62 15.14
CA ALA A 99 -13.94 9.18 15.90
C ALA A 99 -14.81 10.06 14.98
N LEU A 100 -16.12 9.90 15.15
CA LEU A 100 -17.21 10.69 14.57
C LEU A 100 -17.15 12.16 14.97
#